data_AF-A0A6L7NCE1-F1
#
_entry.id   AF-A0A6L7NCE1-F1
#
_cell.length_a   1.000
_cell.length_b   1.000
_cell.length_c   1.000
_cell.angle_alpha   90.00
_cell.angle_beta   90.00
_cell.angle_gamma   90.00
#
_symmetry.space_group_name_H-M   'P 1'
#
loop_
_entity.id
_entity.type
_entity.pdbx_description
1 polymer ?
#
loop_
_entity_poly.entity_id
_entity_poly.type
_entity_poly.pdbx_seq_one_letter_code
_entity_poly.pdbx_strand_id
1 'polypeptide(L)'
;MGNLWLIGMMGSGKSTVGRRIAAITGRGFVDVDSLVEERAGKSVASIFEEQGEAAFREMEGAEVRRLSAEPAPRAPGRVIATGGGAVLPPAGVKAKCRTAGVGGLAAPPRV
;
A
#
# COMPACT_ATOMS: atom_id res chain seq x y z
N MET A 1 -15.71 -13.71 1.26
CA MET A 1 -15.53 -12.26 1.52
C MET A 1 -14.13 -11.87 1.09
N GLY A 2 -13.96 -10.99 0.10
CA GLY A 2 -12.64 -10.65 -0.47
C GLY A 2 -11.84 -9.61 0.32
N ASN A 3 -10.59 -9.38 -0.10
CA ASN A 3 -9.73 -8.34 0.44
C ASN A 3 -10.25 -6.93 0.09
N LEU A 4 -10.07 -5.99 1.02
CA LEU A 4 -10.34 -4.56 0.84
C LEU A 4 -9.01 -3.85 0.60
N TRP A 5 -8.86 -3.20 -0.55
CA TRP A 5 -7.62 -2.50 -0.90
C TRP A 5 -7.79 -0.99 -0.74
N LEU A 6 -6.90 -0.38 0.03
CA LEU A 6 -6.79 1.06 0.23
C LEU A 6 -5.67 1.62 -0.63
N ILE A 7 -6.04 2.44 -1.60
CA ILE A 7 -5.11 3.12 -2.51
C ILE A 7 -5.05 4.62 -2.25
N GLY A 8 -3.87 5.19 -2.39
CA GLY A 8 -3.63 6.63 -2.26
C GLY A 8 -2.15 6.98 -2.03
N MET A 9 -1.82 8.26 -2.14
CA MET A 9 -0.45 8.78 -2.02
C MET A 9 0.21 8.40 -0.69
N MET A 10 1.54 8.31 -0.67
CA MET A 10 2.29 8.19 0.60
C MET A 10 1.92 9.36 1.52
N GLY A 11 1.75 9.10 2.81
CA GLY A 11 1.28 10.12 3.78
C GLY A 11 -0.23 10.44 3.78
N SER A 12 -1.04 9.86 2.88
CA SER A 12 -2.50 10.12 2.82
C SER A 12 -3.33 9.44 3.93
N GLY A 13 -2.70 9.01 5.03
CA GLY A 13 -3.37 8.40 6.17
C GLY A 13 -3.95 6.98 5.96
N LYS A 14 -3.58 6.28 4.88
CA LYS A 14 -4.11 4.93 4.55
C LYS A 14 -3.91 3.92 5.67
N SER A 15 -2.75 3.91 6.29
CA SER A 15 -2.43 2.99 7.38
C SER A 15 -3.30 3.28 8.61
N THR A 16 -3.55 4.56 8.90
CA THR A 16 -4.43 4.98 10.01
C THR A 16 -5.88 4.60 9.76
N VAL A 17 -6.41 4.90 8.56
CA VAL A 17 -7.78 4.55 8.18
C VAL A 17 -7.95 3.03 8.08
N GLY A 18 -6.98 2.34 7.50
CA GLY A 18 -7.01 0.89 7.33
C GLY A 18 -7.02 0.12 8.62
N ARG A 19 -6.21 0.53 9.61
CA ARG A 19 -6.26 -0.05 10.96
C ARG A 19 -7.64 0.09 11.61
N ARG A 20 -8.28 1.27 11.46
CA ARG A 20 -9.63 1.50 11.98
C ARG A 20 -10.68 0.61 11.29
N ILE A 21 -10.63 0.54 9.96
CA ILE A 21 -11.56 -0.32 9.18
C ILE A 21 -11.36 -1.79 9.56
N ALA A 22 -10.11 -2.24 9.68
CA ALA A 22 -9.78 -3.60 10.08
C ALA A 22 -10.37 -3.94 11.45
N ALA A 23 -10.17 -3.07 12.45
CA ALA A 23 -10.74 -3.24 13.78
C ALA A 23 -12.28 -3.30 13.79
N ILE A 24 -12.94 -2.40 13.05
CA ILE A 24 -14.41 -2.35 12.97
C ILE A 24 -14.99 -3.60 12.27
N THR A 25 -14.28 -4.13 11.27
CA THR A 25 -14.76 -5.24 10.43
C THR A 25 -14.24 -6.60 10.87
N GLY A 26 -13.45 -6.68 11.95
CA GLY A 26 -12.79 -7.90 12.43
C GLY A 26 -11.76 -8.46 11.44
N ARG A 27 -11.28 -7.66 10.49
CA ARG A 27 -10.33 -8.06 9.44
C ARG A 27 -8.89 -7.88 9.90
N GLY A 28 -7.96 -8.64 9.31
CA GLY A 28 -6.53 -8.34 9.44
C GLY A 28 -6.15 -7.08 8.66
N PHE A 29 -5.19 -6.30 9.16
CA PHE A 29 -4.62 -5.15 8.45
C PHE A 29 -3.23 -5.48 7.92
N VAL A 30 -2.93 -5.09 6.69
CA VAL A 30 -1.63 -5.22 6.04
C VAL A 30 -1.26 -3.88 5.40
N ASP A 31 -0.02 -3.44 5.61
CA ASP A 31 0.56 -2.29 4.92
C ASP A 31 1.68 -2.77 4.01
N VAL A 32 1.54 -2.57 2.70
CA VAL A 32 2.51 -3.05 1.71
C VAL A 32 3.85 -2.34 1.87
N ASP A 33 3.85 -1.07 2.24
CA ASP A 33 5.09 -0.31 2.46
C ASP A 33 5.91 -0.96 3.58
N SER A 34 5.24 -1.33 4.70
CA SER A 34 5.89 -2.02 5.82
C SER A 34 6.39 -3.41 5.46
N LEU A 35 5.68 -4.16 4.59
CA LEU A 35 6.16 -5.46 4.10
C LEU A 35 7.42 -5.31 3.25
N VAL A 36 7.47 -4.27 2.41
CA VAL A 36 8.68 -3.96 1.62
C VAL A 36 9.84 -3.62 2.54
N GLU A 37 9.62 -2.81 3.59
CA GLU A 37 10.66 -2.47 4.57
C GLU A 37 11.19 -3.70 5.32
N GLU A 38 10.28 -4.55 5.80
CA GLU A 38 10.63 -5.79 6.49
C GLU A 38 11.47 -6.71 5.60
N ARG A 39 11.07 -6.86 4.34
CA ARG A 39 11.76 -7.74 3.38
C ARG A 39 13.08 -7.18 2.88
N ALA A 40 13.17 -5.86 2.71
CA ALA A 40 14.39 -5.18 2.29
C ALA A 40 15.38 -4.96 3.44
N GLY A 41 14.92 -5.05 4.70
CA GLY A 41 15.71 -4.72 5.89
C GLY A 41 16.10 -3.23 5.96
N LYS A 42 15.36 -2.37 5.25
CA LYS A 42 15.65 -0.94 5.07
C LYS A 42 14.33 -0.16 5.04
N SER A 43 14.38 1.09 5.48
CA SER A 43 13.22 1.97 5.37
C SER A 43 12.89 2.30 3.91
N VAL A 44 11.64 2.64 3.61
CA VAL A 44 11.25 3.10 2.26
C VAL A 44 12.08 4.31 1.84
N ALA A 45 12.37 5.22 2.77
CA ALA A 45 13.23 6.39 2.51
C ALA A 45 14.64 5.96 2.06
N SER A 46 15.27 5.03 2.77
CA SER A 46 16.59 4.49 2.41
C SER A 46 16.56 3.77 1.06
N ILE A 47 15.49 3.04 0.76
CA ILE A 47 15.33 2.39 -0.55
C ILE A 47 15.26 3.44 -1.67
N PHE A 48 14.53 4.53 -1.47
CA PHE A 48 14.43 5.62 -2.45
C PHE A 48 15.78 6.31 -2.65
N GLU A 49 16.51 6.57 -1.57
CA GLU A 49 17.82 7.24 -1.61
C GLU A 49 18.89 6.37 -2.29
N GLU A 50 18.93 5.08 -1.99
CA GLU A 50 19.99 4.18 -2.47
C GLU A 50 19.69 3.55 -3.83
N GLN A 51 18.43 3.22 -4.10
CA GLN A 51 18.01 2.40 -5.25
C GLN A 51 17.00 3.12 -6.16
N GLY A 52 16.48 4.27 -5.72
CA GLY A 52 15.51 5.05 -6.46
C GLY A 52 14.07 4.53 -6.35
N GLU A 53 13.12 5.35 -6.80
CA GLU A 53 11.70 5.02 -6.77
C GLU A 53 11.36 3.78 -7.63
N ALA A 54 12.05 3.57 -8.75
CA ALA A 54 11.78 2.44 -9.64
C ALA A 54 11.97 1.08 -8.94
N ALA A 55 13.05 0.93 -8.17
CA ALA A 55 13.30 -0.28 -7.40
C ALA A 55 12.23 -0.51 -6.33
N PHE A 56 11.81 0.55 -5.63
CA PHE A 56 10.70 0.46 -4.69
C PHE A 56 9.40 0.02 -5.36
N ARG A 57 9.06 0.60 -6.53
CA ARG A 57 7.84 0.25 -7.27
C ARG A 57 7.84 -1.21 -7.70
N GLU A 58 8.99 -1.75 -8.06
CA GLU A 58 9.14 -3.18 -8.37
C GLU A 58 8.88 -4.05 -7.14
N MET A 59 9.48 -3.71 -5.99
CA MET A 59 9.29 -4.40 -4.72
C MET A 59 7.83 -4.32 -4.24
N GLU A 60 7.24 -3.13 -4.26
CA GLU A 60 5.83 -2.89 -3.94
C GLU A 60 4.92 -3.75 -4.83
N GLY A 61 5.17 -3.74 -6.15
CA GLY A 61 4.42 -4.55 -7.11
C GLY A 61 4.55 -6.05 -6.87
N ALA A 62 5.72 -6.53 -6.42
CA ALA A 62 5.93 -7.93 -6.07
C ALA A 62 5.10 -8.34 -4.85
N GLU A 63 5.06 -7.51 -3.80
CA GLU A 63 4.23 -7.76 -2.61
C GLU A 63 2.73 -7.71 -2.91
N VAL A 64 2.29 -6.77 -3.75
CA VAL A 64 0.89 -6.72 -4.22
C VAL A 64 0.50 -7.99 -4.96
N ARG A 65 1.35 -8.47 -5.89
CA ARG A 65 1.11 -9.73 -6.62
C ARG A 65 1.07 -10.93 -5.67
N ARG A 66 2.00 -11.00 -4.72
CA ARG A 66 2.03 -12.05 -3.70
C ARG A 66 0.74 -12.08 -2.88
N LEU A 67 0.34 -10.94 -2.29
CA LEU A 67 -0.87 -10.83 -1.46
C LEU A 67 -2.16 -11.11 -2.25
N SER A 68 -2.13 -10.91 -3.57
CA SER A 68 -3.26 -11.20 -4.46
C SER A 68 -3.35 -12.69 -4.83
N ALA A 69 -2.22 -13.38 -4.90
CA ALA A 69 -2.14 -14.81 -5.16
C ALA A 69 -2.35 -15.65 -3.89
N GLU A 70 -2.09 -15.08 -2.71
CA GLU A 70 -2.36 -15.75 -1.44
C GLU A 70 -3.88 -16.00 -1.26
N PRO A 71 -4.28 -17.22 -0.83
CA PRO A 71 -5.67 -17.48 -0.49
C PRO A 71 -6.10 -16.49 0.59
N ALA A 72 -7.20 -15.77 0.36
CA ALA A 72 -7.78 -14.95 1.41
C ALA A 72 -8.04 -15.83 2.65
N PRO A 73 -7.70 -15.37 3.86
CA PRO A 73 -7.97 -16.14 5.07
C PRO A 73 -9.45 -16.52 5.13
N ARG A 74 -9.77 -17.65 5.78
CA ARG A 74 -11.16 -17.99 6.11
C ARG A 74 -11.78 -16.76 6.77
N ALA A 75 -12.95 -16.36 6.28
CA ALA A 75 -13.54 -15.05 6.52
C ALA A 75 -13.42 -14.59 7.99
N PRO A 76 -13.17 -13.30 8.24
CA PRO A 76 -13.19 -12.19 7.27
C PRO A 76 -11.83 -11.95 6.57
N GLY A 77 -11.85 -11.44 5.33
CA GLY A 77 -10.64 -11.17 4.52
C GLY A 77 -9.74 -10.06 5.10
N ARG A 78 -8.76 -9.57 4.35
CA ARG A 78 -7.81 -8.54 4.83
C ARG A 78 -8.19 -7.12 4.40
N VAL A 79 -7.72 -6.11 5.12
CA VAL A 79 -7.62 -4.71 4.69
C VAL A 79 -6.17 -4.44 4.35
N ILE A 80 -5.89 -4.08 3.10
CA ILE A 80 -4.52 -3.95 2.57
C ILE A 80 -4.33 -2.51 2.12
N ALA A 81 -3.38 -1.80 2.71
CA ALA A 81 -2.96 -0.46 2.28
C ALA A 81 -1.74 -0.54 1.36
N THR A 82 -1.75 0.22 0.27
CA THR A 82 -0.66 0.29 -0.71
C THR A 82 -0.57 1.69 -1.30
N GLY A 83 0.62 2.09 -1.76
CA GLY A 83 0.86 3.38 -2.39
C GLY A 83 0.02 3.62 -3.64
N GLY A 84 -0.05 4.89 -4.05
CA GLY A 84 -0.87 5.32 -5.19
C GLY A 84 -0.40 4.78 -6.55
N GLY A 85 0.84 4.27 -6.64
CA GLY A 85 1.44 3.74 -7.86
C GLY A 85 1.27 2.23 -8.06
N ALA A 86 0.69 1.51 -7.09
CA ALA A 86 0.54 0.06 -7.18
C ALA A 86 -0.49 -0.34 -8.25
N VAL A 87 -0.07 -1.21 -9.19
CA VAL A 87 -0.95 -1.86 -10.16
C VAL A 87 -1.89 -2.79 -9.40
N LEU A 88 -3.17 -2.44 -9.33
CA LEU A 88 -4.16 -3.19 -8.57
C LEU A 88 -4.44 -4.57 -9.20
N PRO A 89 -4.62 -5.62 -8.39
CA PRO A 89 -5.08 -6.92 -8.88
C PRO A 89 -6.54 -6.86 -9.37
N PRO A 90 -6.97 -7.85 -10.18
CA PRO A 90 -8.28 -7.84 -10.83
C PRO A 90 -9.49 -8.04 -9.90
N ALA A 91 -9.33 -8.42 -8.62
CA ALA A 91 -10.47 -8.67 -7.73
C ALA A 91 -10.23 -8.24 -6.27
N GLY A 92 -10.94 -7.20 -5.84
CA GLY A 92 -10.96 -6.71 -4.46
C GLY A 92 -11.82 -5.45 -4.38
N VAL A 93 -12.55 -5.26 -3.27
CA VAL A 93 -13.29 -4.01 -3.07
C VAL A 93 -12.23 -2.90 -2.98
N LYS A 94 -12.29 -1.92 -3.89
CA LYS A 94 -11.34 -0.81 -3.96
C LYS A 94 -11.92 0.36 -3.19
N ALA A 95 -11.26 0.80 -2.13
CA ALA A 95 -11.60 2.02 -1.44
C ALA A 95 -10.49 3.06 -1.66
N LYS A 96 -10.86 4.20 -2.24
CA LYS A 96 -9.95 5.32 -2.46
C LYS A 96 -9.96 6.20 -1.22
N CYS A 97 -8.84 6.27 -0.52
CA CYS A 97 -8.69 7.18 0.62
C CYS A 97 -8.36 8.58 0.09
N ARG A 98 -9.34 9.49 0.09
CA ARG A 98 -9.11 10.92 -0.15
C ARG A 98 -8.91 11.62 1.20
N THR A 99 -7.69 12.05 1.49
CA THR A 99 -7.44 13.08 2.49
C THR A 99 -7.35 14.43 1.79
N ALA A 100 -8.16 15.40 2.22
CA ALA A 100 -8.01 16.79 1.82
C ALA A 100 -6.69 17.34 2.38
N GLY A 101 -5.82 17.83 1.49
CA GLY A 101 -4.75 18.79 1.76
C GLY A 101 -3.53 18.30 2.54
N VAL A 102 -2.42 18.03 1.85
CA VAL A 102 -1.19 18.85 1.92
C VAL A 102 -0.57 18.80 0.52
N GLY A 103 -0.33 19.97 -0.09
CA GLY A 103 0.36 20.07 -1.36
C GLY A 103 1.78 19.50 -1.26
N GLY A 104 2.07 18.50 -2.09
CA GLY A 104 3.44 18.09 -2.41
C GLY A 104 3.77 18.64 -3.79
N LEU A 105 4.75 19.54 -3.85
CA LEU A 105 5.34 20.07 -5.08
C LEU A 105 5.56 18.94 -6.10
N ALA A 106 4.89 19.04 -7.25
CA ALA A 106 5.49 18.53 -8.47
C ALA A 106 6.69 19.43 -8.77
N ALA A 107 7.90 18.98 -8.41
CA ALA A 107 9.09 19.54 -9.04
C ALA A 107 9.11 19.03 -10.49
N PRO A 108 9.08 19.91 -11.52
CA PRO A 108 9.33 19.45 -12.87
C PRO A 108 10.77 18.91 -12.95
N PRO A 109 11.03 17.88 -13.78
CA PRO A 109 12.40 17.48 -14.07
C PRO A 109 13.13 18.71 -14.66
N ARG A 110 14.16 19.18 -13.95
CA ARG A 110 15.08 20.18 -14.51
C ARG A 110 15.88 19.51 -15.60
N VAL A 111 15.65 19.93 -16.83
CA VAL A 111 16.66 20.01 -17.89
C VAL A 111 16.77 21.47 -18.28
#